data_AF-A0A7Z7IRB9-F1
#
_entry.id   AF-A0A7Z7IRB9-F1
#
_cell.length_a   1.000
_cell.length_b   1.000
_cell.length_c   1.000
_cell.angle_alpha   90.00
_cell.angle_beta   90.00
_cell.angle_gamma   90.00
#
_symmetry.space_group_name_H-M   'P 1'
#
loop_
_entity.id
_entity.type
_entity.pdbx_description
1 polymer ?
#
loop_
_entity_poly.entity_id
_entity_poly.type
_entity_poly.pdbx_seq_one_letter_code
_entity_poly.pdbx_strand_id
1 'polypeptide(L)'
;MDADVIVIGAGLAGLVATHELTRRGKKVAVIDQENEANLGGQAFWSFGGLFLVDTPEQRRLGIKDSLELAWNDWSGSAAFDRLDDEDIWAAKWARSYVEFAAGEKRAYLTDLGIEFMPTVGWAERGDLRANGHGNSVPRFHIAWGTGTGVVEPFVDSARQSAADKLVTFYHRHRVDELIFTNGVTTGIKGAVLAPDDAVRGAPSNRDEVGEFELSAQAVIITTGGIGGNHEMVRRYWPERMGPPPASMITGVPAYVDGRMLDIANDSGVRLVNRDRMWHYTEGVNNWDPIWPKHAIRIIPGPSSMWFDALGRRLPAPYLPGYDTLGTLRYLRTTPDIANYDHSWYILTQKIIKKEFALSGSEQNPDITGKSRKAVLQERFLNKDATGPVEAFKSHGADFVVADNLEELVEKMNALTDEPLLDPANIRAQIEARDLQVVNPFCKDVQVQGIRNARRALGDRLGRVAAPHRILDPKAGPLIAAKLHILTRKTLGGIQTDLDSRALGIDGQPIPGLYAAGEVAGFGGGGVHGYNALEGTFLGGCVFSGRAAGRAAAQDI
;
A
#
# COMPACT_ATOMS: atom_id res chain seq x y z
N MET A 1 -3.20 37.00 5.15
CA MET A 1 -3.97 35.78 5.47
C MET A 1 -4.74 35.42 4.23
N ASP A 2 -4.26 34.38 3.57
CA ASP A 2 -4.56 34.04 2.19
C ASP A 2 -5.60 32.91 2.12
N ALA A 3 -5.64 32.10 3.19
CA ALA A 3 -6.68 31.14 3.49
C ALA A 3 -6.90 31.05 5.02
N ASP A 4 -7.99 30.42 5.46
CA ASP A 4 -8.14 30.06 6.87
C ASP A 4 -7.19 28.91 7.22
N VAL A 5 -7.03 27.94 6.30
CA VAL A 5 -6.14 26.78 6.43
C VAL A 5 -5.33 26.55 5.15
N ILE A 6 -4.05 26.19 5.31
CA ILE A 6 -3.18 25.71 4.23
C ILE A 6 -3.06 24.19 4.33
N VAL A 7 -3.25 23.47 3.22
CA VAL A 7 -3.09 22.02 3.12
C VAL A 7 -1.94 21.71 2.15
N ILE A 8 -0.87 21.09 2.66
CA ILE A 8 0.30 20.74 1.88
C ILE A 8 0.16 19.31 1.35
N GLY A 9 0.15 19.16 0.02
CA GLY A 9 -0.08 17.92 -0.71
C GLY A 9 -1.55 17.72 -1.07
N ALA A 10 -1.85 17.55 -2.36
CA ALA A 10 -3.17 17.22 -2.88
C ALA A 10 -3.42 15.71 -2.96
N GLY A 11 -2.80 14.94 -2.05
CA GLY A 11 -3.06 13.51 -1.86
C GLY A 11 -4.41 13.24 -1.19
N LEU A 12 -4.82 11.97 -1.11
CA LEU A 12 -6.11 11.59 -0.50
C LEU A 12 -6.33 12.19 0.91
N ALA A 13 -5.32 12.17 1.79
CA ALA A 13 -5.46 12.75 3.14
C ALA A 13 -5.71 14.27 3.10
N GLY A 14 -5.00 15.02 2.25
CA GLY A 14 -5.19 16.46 2.07
C GLY A 14 -6.53 16.81 1.44
N LEU A 15 -6.99 16.03 0.46
CA LEU A 15 -8.31 16.22 -0.15
C LEU A 15 -9.46 15.88 0.81
N VAL A 16 -9.30 14.88 1.68
CA VAL A 16 -10.27 14.57 2.76
C VAL A 16 -10.30 15.71 3.80
N ALA A 17 -9.14 16.22 4.21
CA ALA A 17 -9.07 17.37 5.12
C ALA A 17 -9.73 18.61 4.50
N THR A 18 -9.44 18.89 3.22
CA THR A 18 -10.06 19.97 2.45
C THR A 18 -11.58 19.82 2.39
N HIS A 19 -12.10 18.62 2.14
CA HIS A 19 -13.54 18.34 2.13
C HIS A 19 -14.21 18.63 3.49
N GLU A 20 -13.59 18.22 4.60
CA GLU A 20 -14.13 18.49 5.94
C GLU A 20 -14.04 19.99 6.30
N LEU A 21 -13.02 20.71 5.84
CA LEU A 21 -12.85 22.16 6.00
C LEU A 21 -13.89 22.96 5.21
N THR A 22 -14.07 22.70 3.92
CA THR A 22 -14.97 23.50 3.06
C THR A 22 -16.44 23.24 3.41
N ARG A 23 -16.79 22.03 3.86
CA ARG A 23 -18.11 21.73 4.46
C ARG A 23 -18.43 22.52 5.73
N ARG A 24 -17.42 23.12 6.36
CA ARG A 24 -17.54 24.04 7.51
C ARG A 24 -17.33 25.51 7.12
N GLY A 25 -17.33 25.81 5.81
CA GLY A 25 -17.24 27.16 5.27
C GLY A 25 -15.84 27.80 5.35
N LYS A 26 -14.81 27.03 5.73
CA LYS A 26 -13.42 27.52 5.81
C LYS A 26 -12.82 27.64 4.40
N LYS A 27 -12.03 28.68 4.18
CA LYS A 27 -11.22 28.87 2.96
C LYS A 27 -9.92 28.07 3.08
N VAL A 28 -9.56 27.36 2.02
CA VAL A 28 -8.42 26.44 1.99
C VAL A 28 -7.49 26.76 0.82
N ALA A 29 -6.19 26.91 1.10
CA ALA A 29 -5.15 26.91 0.08
C ALA A 29 -4.55 25.50 0.00
N VAL A 30 -4.75 24.81 -1.14
CA VAL A 30 -4.20 23.46 -1.37
C VAL A 30 -2.94 23.58 -2.21
N ILE A 31 -1.80 23.17 -1.67
CA ILE A 31 -0.47 23.39 -2.23
C ILE A 31 0.09 22.06 -2.74
N ASP A 32 0.59 21.99 -3.97
CA ASP A 32 1.27 20.80 -4.46
C ASP A 32 2.42 21.15 -5.42
N GLN A 33 3.54 20.43 -5.32
CA GLN A 33 4.66 20.59 -6.25
C GLN A 33 4.30 20.06 -7.65
N GLU A 34 3.33 19.15 -7.76
CA GLU A 34 2.87 18.61 -9.03
C GLU A 34 1.76 19.47 -9.68
N ASN A 35 1.51 19.17 -10.96
CA ASN A 35 0.42 19.76 -11.74
C ASN A 35 -0.96 19.19 -11.35
N GLU A 36 -2.05 19.80 -11.87
CA GLU A 36 -3.43 19.36 -11.59
C GLU A 36 -3.67 17.88 -11.97
N ALA A 37 -2.97 17.37 -12.99
CA ALA A 37 -3.09 15.99 -13.42
C ALA A 37 -2.73 14.98 -12.32
N ASN A 38 -2.10 15.40 -11.23
CA ASN A 38 -1.73 14.55 -10.09
C ASN A 38 -2.67 14.59 -8.88
N LEU A 39 -3.78 15.35 -8.89
CA LEU A 39 -4.78 15.38 -7.81
C LEU A 39 -5.16 13.97 -7.32
N GLY A 40 -5.02 13.70 -6.02
CA GLY A 40 -5.15 12.37 -5.38
C GLY A 40 -3.81 11.69 -5.05
N GLY A 41 -2.71 12.13 -5.66
CA GLY A 41 -1.35 11.61 -5.44
C GLY A 41 -1.24 10.10 -5.60
N GLN A 42 -0.44 9.46 -4.76
CA GLN A 42 -0.22 8.01 -4.75
C GLN A 42 -1.51 7.18 -4.57
N ALA A 43 -2.55 7.73 -3.92
CA ALA A 43 -3.78 6.98 -3.63
C ALA A 43 -4.57 6.62 -4.90
N PHE A 44 -4.47 7.45 -5.95
CA PHE A 44 -5.06 7.20 -7.27
C PHE A 44 -4.59 5.86 -7.87
N TRP A 45 -3.32 5.53 -7.68
CA TRP A 45 -2.65 4.31 -8.16
C TRP A 45 -2.89 3.07 -7.30
N SER A 46 -3.79 3.14 -6.32
CA SER A 46 -4.09 2.00 -5.44
C SER A 46 -5.07 1.03 -6.09
N PHE A 47 -4.98 -0.26 -5.75
CA PHE A 47 -6.01 -1.24 -6.07
C PHE A 47 -7.36 -1.00 -5.35
N GLY A 48 -7.46 0.02 -4.48
CA GLY A 48 -8.72 0.43 -3.85
C GLY A 48 -9.16 -0.42 -2.65
N GLY A 49 -8.23 -1.19 -2.08
CA GLY A 49 -8.47 -2.00 -0.89
C GLY A 49 -8.67 -1.18 0.38
N LEU A 50 -9.74 -1.48 1.10
CA LEU A 50 -10.16 -0.83 2.33
C LEU A 50 -10.46 -1.88 3.41
N PHE A 51 -9.78 -1.77 4.54
CA PHE A 51 -10.03 -2.56 5.75
C PHE A 51 -11.36 -2.13 6.40
N LEU A 52 -12.30 -3.06 6.52
CA LEU A 52 -13.59 -2.88 7.22
C LEU A 52 -13.89 -4.15 8.03
N VAL A 53 -14.67 -4.02 9.10
CA VAL A 53 -14.94 -5.08 10.09
C VAL A 53 -16.45 -5.32 10.22
N ASP A 54 -16.85 -6.59 10.34
CA ASP A 54 -18.24 -7.08 10.48
C ASP A 54 -19.26 -6.45 9.49
N THR A 55 -18.85 -6.29 8.22
CA THR A 55 -19.68 -5.63 7.19
C THR A 55 -20.85 -6.48 6.70
N PRO A 56 -21.90 -5.87 6.11
CA PRO A 56 -22.94 -6.60 5.37
C PRO A 56 -22.38 -7.53 4.28
N GLU A 57 -21.29 -7.13 3.63
CA GLU A 57 -20.56 -7.92 2.63
C GLU A 57 -19.94 -9.18 3.25
N GLN A 58 -19.24 -9.06 4.39
CA GLN A 58 -18.68 -10.20 5.13
C GLN A 58 -19.78 -11.16 5.60
N ARG A 59 -20.83 -10.64 6.25
CA ARG A 59 -21.96 -11.44 6.75
C ARG A 59 -22.66 -12.22 5.63
N ARG A 60 -22.88 -11.59 4.47
CA ARG A 60 -23.47 -12.24 3.28
C ARG A 60 -22.62 -13.40 2.74
N LEU A 61 -21.29 -13.33 2.90
CA LEU A 61 -20.36 -14.40 2.52
C LEU A 61 -20.15 -15.45 3.63
N GLY A 62 -20.86 -15.35 4.76
CA GLY A 62 -20.73 -16.25 5.90
C GLY A 62 -19.46 -16.02 6.73
N ILE A 63 -18.75 -14.92 6.51
CA ILE A 63 -17.61 -14.51 7.32
C ILE A 63 -18.14 -13.95 8.64
N LYS A 64 -17.68 -14.52 9.76
CA LYS A 64 -17.93 -14.00 11.10
C LYS A 64 -16.71 -13.20 11.54
N ASP A 65 -16.93 -11.96 11.92
CA ASP A 65 -15.89 -11.01 12.31
C ASP A 65 -16.38 -10.17 13.50
N SER A 66 -15.47 -9.51 14.21
CA SER A 66 -15.83 -8.60 15.31
C SER A 66 -14.73 -7.58 15.57
N LEU A 67 -15.07 -6.53 16.34
CA LEU A 67 -14.12 -5.51 16.78
C LEU A 67 -12.96 -6.12 17.58
N GLU A 68 -13.24 -7.11 18.43
CA GLU A 68 -12.25 -7.78 19.28
C GLU A 68 -11.29 -8.63 18.45
N LEU A 69 -11.79 -9.37 17.45
CA LEU A 69 -10.95 -10.15 16.55
C LEU A 69 -10.07 -9.23 15.68
N ALA A 70 -10.66 -8.17 15.12
CA ALA A 70 -9.91 -7.18 14.35
C ALA A 70 -8.85 -6.45 15.20
N TRP A 71 -9.14 -6.19 16.48
CA TRP A 71 -8.18 -5.58 17.41
C TRP A 71 -7.06 -6.53 17.83
N ASN A 72 -7.35 -7.83 18.03
CA ASN A 72 -6.34 -8.86 18.27
C ASN A 72 -5.37 -8.96 17.08
N ASP A 73 -5.91 -9.08 15.86
CA ASP A 73 -5.16 -9.15 14.61
C ASP A 73 -4.30 -7.89 14.38
N TRP A 74 -4.83 -6.70 14.70
CA TRP A 74 -4.07 -5.45 14.66
C TRP A 74 -2.95 -5.43 15.69
N SER A 75 -3.23 -5.79 16.94
CA SER A 75 -2.27 -5.76 18.04
C SER A 75 -1.10 -6.73 17.80
N GLY A 76 -1.40 -7.95 17.32
CA GLY A 76 -0.39 -8.95 16.98
C GLY A 76 0.46 -8.58 15.75
N SER A 77 -0.10 -7.79 14.81
CA SER A 77 0.64 -7.24 13.67
C SER A 77 1.52 -6.05 14.07
N ALA A 78 0.95 -5.10 14.80
CA ALA A 78 1.60 -3.86 15.16
C ALA A 78 2.74 -4.08 16.18
N ALA A 79 2.53 -4.96 17.17
CA ALA A 79 3.53 -5.34 18.16
C ALA A 79 4.25 -4.12 18.80
N PHE A 80 3.46 -3.11 19.20
CA PHE A 80 3.95 -1.88 19.83
C PHE A 80 4.84 -2.19 21.04
N ASP A 81 6.05 -1.65 21.06
CA ASP A 81 7.09 -1.91 22.06
C ASP A 81 7.72 -0.63 22.65
N ARG A 82 7.47 0.55 22.06
CA ARG A 82 7.97 1.85 22.52
C ARG A 82 6.89 2.69 23.20
N LEU A 83 6.01 2.05 23.97
CA LEU A 83 4.80 2.67 24.53
C LEU A 83 5.06 3.80 25.53
N ASP A 84 6.25 3.86 26.12
CA ASP A 84 6.67 4.94 27.03
C ASP A 84 7.12 6.22 26.28
N ASP A 85 7.24 6.18 24.95
CA ASP A 85 7.62 7.34 24.12
C ASP A 85 6.97 7.32 22.71
N GLU A 86 7.56 6.61 21.75
CA GLU A 86 7.18 6.70 20.33
C GLU A 86 5.76 6.15 20.03
N ASP A 87 5.35 5.09 20.72
CA ASP A 87 4.14 4.32 20.36
C ASP A 87 2.86 4.73 21.09
N ILE A 88 2.93 5.61 22.10
CA ILE A 88 1.77 5.96 22.93
C ILE A 88 0.60 6.52 22.08
N TRP A 89 0.92 7.31 21.05
CA TRP A 89 -0.06 7.84 20.12
C TRP A 89 -0.42 6.86 19.02
N ALA A 90 0.57 6.12 18.49
CA ALA A 90 0.35 5.06 17.50
C ALA A 90 -0.68 4.01 17.97
N ALA A 91 -0.58 3.56 19.23
CA ALA A 91 -1.50 2.59 19.81
C ALA A 91 -2.92 3.15 20.02
N LYS A 92 -3.05 4.42 20.40
CA LYS A 92 -4.36 5.11 20.50
C LYS A 92 -5.00 5.26 19.12
N TRP A 93 -4.25 5.76 18.15
CA TRP A 93 -4.67 5.88 16.75
C TRP A 93 -5.11 4.54 16.17
N ALA A 94 -4.37 3.47 16.47
CA ALA A 94 -4.68 2.12 16.02
C ALA A 94 -6.05 1.67 16.55
N ARG A 95 -6.29 1.85 17.84
CA ARG A 95 -7.54 1.48 18.49
C ARG A 95 -8.71 2.25 17.88
N SER A 96 -8.59 3.58 17.78
CA SER A 96 -9.63 4.43 17.19
C SER A 96 -9.88 4.15 15.70
N TYR A 97 -8.84 3.78 14.94
CA TYR A 97 -9.01 3.39 13.53
C TYR A 97 -9.76 2.06 13.38
N VAL A 98 -9.48 1.07 14.22
CA VAL A 98 -10.18 -0.23 14.21
C VAL A 98 -11.64 -0.05 14.65
N GLU A 99 -11.92 0.81 15.62
CA GLU A 99 -13.27 1.21 16.01
C GLU A 99 -14.01 1.95 14.88
N PHE A 100 -13.34 2.88 14.19
CA PHE A 100 -13.88 3.54 12.99
C PHE A 100 -14.21 2.51 11.90
N ALA A 101 -13.33 1.54 11.65
CA ALA A 101 -13.51 0.49 10.64
C ALA A 101 -14.60 -0.54 10.95
N ALA A 102 -14.94 -0.74 12.23
CA ALA A 102 -16.08 -1.55 12.68
C ALA A 102 -17.38 -0.77 12.81
N GLY A 103 -17.30 0.57 12.92
CA GLY A 103 -18.44 1.46 13.04
C GLY A 103 -18.71 2.28 11.77
N GLU A 104 -18.63 3.60 11.91
CA GLU A 104 -19.14 4.56 10.92
C GLU A 104 -18.40 4.58 9.58
N LYS A 105 -17.18 4.03 9.45
CA LYS A 105 -16.36 4.15 8.23
C LYS A 105 -17.08 3.69 6.97
N ARG A 106 -17.80 2.56 7.02
CA ARG A 106 -18.51 2.05 5.85
C ARG A 106 -19.61 3.02 5.41
N ALA A 107 -20.38 3.56 6.36
CA ALA A 107 -21.45 4.53 6.08
C ALA A 107 -20.87 5.83 5.51
N TYR A 108 -19.86 6.40 6.15
CA TYR A 108 -19.16 7.61 5.70
C TYR A 108 -18.67 7.49 4.24
N LEU A 109 -18.10 6.35 3.86
CA LEU A 109 -17.64 6.12 2.49
C LEU A 109 -18.81 5.95 1.51
N THR A 110 -19.89 5.25 1.88
CA THR A 110 -21.07 5.11 1.01
C THR A 110 -21.86 6.40 0.84
N ASP A 111 -21.89 7.26 1.86
CA ASP A 111 -22.53 8.59 1.81
C ASP A 111 -21.78 9.55 0.85
N LEU A 112 -20.50 9.29 0.61
CA LEU A 112 -19.68 9.93 -0.43
C LEU A 112 -19.77 9.24 -1.80
N GLY A 113 -20.66 8.26 -1.97
CA GLY A 113 -20.87 7.55 -3.23
C GLY A 113 -19.86 6.42 -3.52
N ILE A 114 -19.00 6.03 -2.57
CA ILE A 114 -18.05 4.94 -2.76
C ILE A 114 -18.77 3.59 -2.62
N GLU A 115 -19.00 2.91 -3.75
CA GLU A 115 -19.53 1.54 -3.77
C GLU A 115 -18.41 0.49 -3.59
N PHE A 116 -18.75 -0.66 -2.99
CA PHE A 116 -17.84 -1.81 -2.82
C PHE A 116 -18.18 -2.98 -3.74
N MET A 117 -17.15 -3.74 -4.13
CA MET A 117 -17.33 -5.05 -4.75
C MET A 117 -18.00 -6.02 -3.76
N PRO A 118 -18.86 -6.96 -4.22
CA PRO A 118 -19.56 -7.91 -3.35
C PRO A 118 -18.67 -9.00 -2.75
N THR A 119 -17.40 -9.07 -3.16
CA THR A 119 -16.40 -10.03 -2.70
C THR A 119 -15.44 -9.37 -1.71
N VAL A 120 -15.20 -10.02 -0.56
CA VAL A 120 -14.21 -9.58 0.43
C VAL A 120 -12.97 -10.47 0.31
N GLY A 121 -11.80 -9.85 0.17
CA GLY A 121 -10.52 -10.54 -0.05
C GLY A 121 -9.76 -10.87 1.24
N TRP A 122 -8.94 -11.91 1.16
CA TRP A 122 -7.96 -12.28 2.18
C TRP A 122 -6.54 -12.16 1.58
N ALA A 123 -6.10 -10.92 1.42
CA ALA A 123 -4.85 -10.60 0.73
C ALA A 123 -3.62 -11.13 1.49
N GLU A 124 -3.61 -10.98 2.82
CA GLU A 124 -2.52 -11.43 3.70
C GLU A 124 -3.08 -12.19 4.91
N ARG A 125 -2.47 -13.34 5.23
CA ARG A 125 -2.96 -14.34 6.20
C ARG A 125 -2.18 -14.39 7.51
N GLY A 126 -1.00 -13.80 7.55
CA GLY A 126 -0.20 -13.71 8.76
C GLY A 126 0.88 -14.76 8.98
N ASP A 127 1.46 -14.69 10.17
CA ASP A 127 2.56 -15.54 10.65
C ASP A 127 2.12 -16.93 11.16
N LEU A 128 0.85 -17.28 10.96
CA LEU A 128 0.18 -18.51 11.38
C LEU A 128 -0.12 -18.64 12.90
N ARG A 129 0.10 -17.60 13.71
CA ARG A 129 -0.22 -17.59 15.15
C ARG A 129 -1.52 -16.83 15.43
N ALA A 130 -2.32 -17.31 16.38
CA ALA A 130 -3.62 -16.71 16.71
C ALA A 130 -3.54 -15.31 17.37
N ASN A 131 -2.35 -14.93 17.86
CA ASN A 131 -2.03 -13.62 18.43
C ASN A 131 -0.85 -12.93 17.71
N GLY A 132 -0.51 -13.40 16.51
CA GLY A 132 0.60 -12.89 15.71
C GLY A 132 0.15 -11.87 14.67
N HIS A 133 1.03 -11.62 13.70
CA HIS A 133 0.71 -10.79 12.55
C HIS A 133 -0.33 -11.48 11.64
N GLY A 134 -1.22 -10.69 11.04
CA GLY A 134 -2.10 -11.08 9.94
C GLY A 134 -3.60 -10.93 10.22
N ASN A 135 -4.42 -11.08 9.19
CA ASN A 135 -5.87 -11.11 9.34
C ASN A 135 -6.36 -12.55 9.61
N SER A 136 -7.10 -12.76 10.69
CA SER A 136 -7.78 -14.04 11.00
C SER A 136 -8.91 -14.37 10.02
N VAL A 137 -9.52 -13.36 9.38
CA VAL A 137 -10.62 -13.50 8.42
C VAL A 137 -10.51 -12.48 7.27
N PRO A 138 -11.18 -12.69 6.11
CA PRO A 138 -11.14 -11.73 5.01
C PRO A 138 -11.74 -10.37 5.41
N ARG A 139 -10.97 -9.27 5.27
CA ARG A 139 -11.37 -7.88 5.56
C ARG A 139 -11.03 -6.88 4.45
N PHE A 140 -10.42 -7.32 3.36
CA PHE A 140 -9.98 -6.45 2.26
C PHE A 140 -11.14 -6.19 1.30
N HIS A 141 -11.82 -5.05 1.47
CA HIS A 141 -12.95 -4.65 0.62
C HIS A 141 -12.44 -3.77 -0.53
N ILE A 142 -12.72 -4.14 -1.77
CA ILE A 142 -12.28 -3.37 -2.95
C ILE A 142 -13.38 -2.38 -3.35
N ALA A 143 -13.05 -1.10 -3.45
CA ALA A 143 -13.95 -0.09 -3.99
C ALA A 143 -14.11 -0.24 -5.52
N TRP A 144 -15.31 0.02 -6.03
CA TRP A 144 -15.53 0.20 -7.47
C TRP A 144 -14.80 1.46 -7.94
N GLY A 145 -14.06 1.35 -9.04
CA GLY A 145 -13.09 2.37 -9.44
C GLY A 145 -11.69 2.18 -8.83
N THR A 146 -11.46 1.17 -7.99
CA THR A 146 -10.19 0.98 -7.27
C THR A 146 -9.77 2.26 -6.51
N GLY A 147 -8.49 2.63 -6.50
CA GLY A 147 -7.99 3.86 -5.88
C GLY A 147 -8.53 5.14 -6.51
N THR A 148 -8.85 5.13 -7.82
CA THR A 148 -9.43 6.30 -8.48
C THR A 148 -10.83 6.58 -7.93
N GLY A 149 -11.67 5.55 -7.79
CA GLY A 149 -13.02 5.66 -7.20
C GLY A 149 -13.05 6.01 -5.70
N VAL A 150 -11.96 5.76 -4.95
CA VAL A 150 -11.83 6.24 -3.55
C VAL A 150 -11.43 7.71 -3.48
N VAL A 151 -10.68 8.19 -4.49
CA VAL A 151 -10.16 9.57 -4.56
C VAL A 151 -11.17 10.54 -5.19
N GLU A 152 -11.90 10.09 -6.20
CA GLU A 152 -12.81 10.88 -7.05
C GLU A 152 -13.79 11.76 -6.26
N PRO A 153 -14.54 11.29 -5.25
CA PRO A 153 -15.47 12.15 -4.49
C PRO A 153 -14.79 13.34 -3.80
N PHE A 154 -13.53 13.19 -3.36
CA PHE A 154 -12.78 14.25 -2.70
C PHE A 154 -12.15 15.22 -3.72
N VAL A 155 -11.74 14.73 -4.90
CA VAL A 155 -11.30 15.57 -6.02
C VAL A 155 -12.45 16.44 -6.51
N ASP A 156 -13.62 15.85 -6.74
CA ASP A 156 -14.81 16.55 -7.21
C ASP A 156 -15.29 17.57 -6.17
N SER A 157 -15.28 17.19 -4.88
CA SER A 157 -15.59 18.12 -3.79
C SER A 157 -14.62 19.31 -3.73
N ALA A 158 -13.32 19.09 -3.95
CA ALA A 158 -12.32 20.16 -3.89
C ALA A 158 -12.42 21.08 -5.13
N ARG A 159 -12.67 20.52 -6.32
CA ARG A 159 -12.94 21.27 -7.56
C ARG A 159 -14.23 22.10 -7.46
N GLN A 160 -15.31 21.53 -6.93
CA GLN A 160 -16.54 22.26 -6.68
C GLN A 160 -16.30 23.39 -5.66
N SER A 161 -15.60 23.10 -4.56
CA SER A 161 -15.22 24.12 -3.57
C SER A 161 -14.34 25.24 -4.15
N ALA A 162 -13.56 24.96 -5.21
CA ALA A 162 -12.79 25.98 -5.92
C ALA A 162 -13.68 26.86 -6.81
N ALA A 163 -14.66 26.28 -7.51
CA ALA A 163 -15.70 27.04 -8.22
C ALA A 163 -16.51 27.93 -7.25
N ASP A 164 -16.78 27.44 -6.04
CA ASP A 164 -17.44 28.16 -4.95
C ASP A 164 -16.52 29.15 -4.21
N LYS A 165 -15.25 29.30 -4.64
CA LYS A 165 -14.23 30.20 -4.08
C LYS A 165 -13.86 29.94 -2.61
N LEU A 166 -14.06 28.71 -2.15
CA LEU A 166 -13.58 28.19 -0.87
C LEU A 166 -12.22 27.50 -0.99
N VAL A 167 -11.83 26.99 -2.17
CA VAL A 167 -10.52 26.39 -2.42
C VAL A 167 -9.72 27.20 -3.45
N THR A 168 -8.46 27.45 -3.14
CA THR A 168 -7.47 27.91 -4.12
C THR A 168 -6.39 26.85 -4.26
N PHE A 169 -6.18 26.35 -5.49
CA PHE A 169 -5.11 25.41 -5.79
C PHE A 169 -3.83 26.14 -6.20
N TYR A 170 -2.74 25.84 -5.51
CA TYR A 170 -1.38 26.29 -5.81
C TYR A 170 -0.59 25.08 -6.35
N HIS A 171 -0.88 24.71 -7.60
CA HIS A 171 -0.10 23.72 -8.33
C HIS A 171 1.29 24.27 -8.69
N ARG A 172 2.28 23.39 -8.84
CA ARG A 172 3.68 23.79 -9.10
C ARG A 172 4.24 24.69 -8.00
N HIS A 173 3.82 24.51 -6.75
CA HIS A 173 4.36 25.22 -5.59
C HIS A 173 5.00 24.20 -4.64
N ARG A 174 6.32 24.26 -4.48
CA ARG A 174 7.08 23.36 -3.60
C ARG A 174 7.35 24.07 -2.27
N VAL A 175 6.83 23.50 -1.17
CA VAL A 175 7.10 24.04 0.16
C VAL A 175 8.53 23.73 0.58
N ASP A 176 9.21 24.74 1.11
CA ASP A 176 10.59 24.65 1.55
C ASP A 176 10.76 25.07 3.03
N GLU A 177 9.83 25.83 3.63
CA GLU A 177 9.86 26.21 5.06
C GLU A 177 8.44 26.36 5.66
N LEU A 178 8.30 26.05 6.96
CA LEU A 178 7.13 26.34 7.80
C LEU A 178 7.35 27.67 8.55
N ILE A 179 6.37 28.58 8.54
CA ILE A 179 6.51 29.90 9.17
C ILE A 179 5.89 29.89 10.57
N PHE A 180 6.66 30.35 11.57
CA PHE A 180 6.23 30.44 12.96
C PHE A 180 6.16 31.89 13.44
N THR A 181 5.08 32.24 14.14
CA THR A 181 4.93 33.51 14.84
C THR A 181 4.58 33.23 16.30
N ASN A 182 5.44 33.66 17.23
CA ASN A 182 5.26 33.43 18.68
C ASN A 182 5.01 31.96 19.07
N GLY A 183 5.64 31.01 18.36
CA GLY A 183 5.48 29.55 18.58
C GLY A 183 4.24 28.93 17.91
N VAL A 184 3.40 29.71 17.24
CA VAL A 184 2.27 29.24 16.43
C VAL A 184 2.72 29.09 14.98
N THR A 185 2.37 28.00 14.29
CA THR A 185 2.55 27.91 12.84
C THR A 185 1.50 28.76 12.14
N THR A 186 1.95 29.74 11.35
CA THR A 186 1.09 30.79 10.74
C THR A 186 1.19 30.86 9.22
N GLY A 187 1.99 29.99 8.59
CA GLY A 187 2.15 30.00 7.15
C GLY A 187 3.23 29.05 6.65
N ILE A 188 3.55 29.22 5.37
CA ILE A 188 4.60 28.48 4.64
C ILE A 188 5.26 29.40 3.61
N LYS A 189 6.45 29.03 3.15
CA LYS A 189 7.07 29.61 1.95
C LYS A 189 7.86 28.54 1.17
N GLY A 190 8.23 28.88 -0.07
CA GLY A 190 9.08 28.05 -0.91
C GLY A 190 9.09 28.50 -2.37
N ALA A 191 9.51 27.62 -3.26
CA ALA A 191 9.65 27.91 -4.69
C ALA A 191 8.36 27.68 -5.50
N VAL A 192 8.08 28.59 -6.43
CA VAL A 192 7.20 28.37 -7.58
C VAL A 192 8.01 27.68 -8.66
N LEU A 193 7.53 26.51 -9.12
CA LEU A 193 8.15 25.72 -10.17
C LEU A 193 7.61 26.11 -11.54
N ALA A 194 8.41 25.91 -12.59
CA ALA A 194 8.00 26.12 -13.96
C ALA A 194 6.76 25.24 -14.29
N PRO A 195 5.83 25.75 -15.13
CA PRO A 195 4.72 24.95 -15.65
C PRO A 195 5.21 23.64 -16.27
N ASP A 196 4.41 22.59 -16.09
CA ASP A 196 4.75 21.25 -16.55
C ASP A 196 3.48 20.45 -16.86
N ASP A 197 3.41 19.89 -18.06
CA ASP A 197 2.28 19.09 -18.56
C ASP A 197 2.54 17.57 -18.51
N ALA A 198 3.56 17.12 -17.78
CA ALA A 198 3.83 15.71 -17.54
C ALA A 198 2.58 14.95 -17.10
N VAL A 199 2.41 13.78 -17.70
CA VAL A 199 1.31 12.87 -17.39
C VAL A 199 1.37 12.46 -15.91
N ARG A 200 0.19 12.19 -15.33
CA ARG A 200 0.06 11.76 -13.93
C ARG A 200 1.10 10.68 -13.58
N GLY A 201 1.76 10.85 -12.44
CA GLY A 201 2.74 9.90 -11.91
C GLY A 201 4.15 10.01 -12.47
N ALA A 202 4.32 10.55 -13.69
CA ALA A 202 5.64 10.76 -14.28
C ALA A 202 6.40 11.90 -13.56
N PRO A 203 7.74 11.96 -13.67
CA PRO A 203 8.52 13.10 -13.16
C PRO A 203 8.16 14.37 -13.94
N SER A 204 7.84 15.43 -13.21
CA SER A 204 7.79 16.80 -13.71
C SER A 204 9.09 17.54 -13.38
N ASN A 205 9.35 18.67 -14.03
CA ASN A 205 10.54 19.49 -13.78
C ASN A 205 10.60 20.00 -12.32
N ARG A 206 11.77 20.51 -11.93
CA ARG A 206 12.02 21.16 -10.63
C ARG A 206 12.64 22.54 -10.82
N ASP A 207 12.40 23.16 -11.97
CA ASP A 207 12.99 24.44 -12.36
C ASP A 207 12.27 25.57 -11.63
N GLU A 208 13.00 26.39 -10.89
CA GLU A 208 12.41 27.43 -10.04
C GLU A 208 12.26 28.74 -10.82
N VAL A 209 11.05 29.30 -10.82
CA VAL A 209 10.68 30.51 -11.58
C VAL A 209 10.24 31.68 -10.70
N GLY A 210 10.19 31.48 -9.38
CA GLY A 210 9.86 32.49 -8.40
C GLY A 210 9.76 31.90 -7.00
N GLU A 211 9.45 32.75 -6.03
CA GLU A 211 9.21 32.39 -4.63
C GLU A 211 7.76 32.70 -4.26
N PHE A 212 7.23 32.02 -3.24
CA PHE A 212 5.93 32.33 -2.66
C PHE A 212 5.97 32.28 -1.14
N GLU A 213 5.10 33.06 -0.50
CA GLU A 213 4.79 33.02 0.93
C GLU A 213 3.27 33.05 1.08
N LEU A 214 2.71 32.20 1.96
CA LEU A 214 1.28 32.12 2.22
C LEU A 214 1.01 32.02 3.73
N SER A 215 0.01 32.76 4.20
CA SER A 215 -0.34 32.90 5.61
C SER A 215 -1.76 32.38 5.91
N ALA A 216 -1.92 31.64 7.01
CA ALA A 216 -3.17 31.04 7.45
C ALA A 216 -3.24 30.87 8.97
N GLN A 217 -4.41 30.51 9.50
CA GLN A 217 -4.60 30.22 10.93
C GLN A 217 -4.12 28.81 11.30
N ALA A 218 -4.08 27.89 10.32
CA ALA A 218 -3.54 26.55 10.48
C ALA A 218 -2.88 26.02 9.20
N VAL A 219 -1.96 25.07 9.37
CA VAL A 219 -1.25 24.33 8.30
C VAL A 219 -1.41 22.83 8.54
N ILE A 220 -1.77 22.08 7.49
CA ILE A 220 -1.93 20.62 7.53
C ILE A 220 -0.94 19.98 6.54
N ILE A 221 0.01 19.18 7.04
CA ILE A 221 1.00 18.46 6.21
C ILE A 221 0.41 17.09 5.79
N THR A 222 0.32 16.81 4.48
CA THR A 222 -0.24 15.55 3.94
C THR A 222 0.55 14.95 2.77
N THR A 223 1.84 15.25 2.70
CA THR A 223 2.74 15.07 1.55
C THR A 223 3.20 13.65 1.22
N GLY A 224 2.58 12.61 1.77
CA GLY A 224 2.99 11.22 1.53
C GLY A 224 4.24 10.78 2.30
N GLY A 225 4.78 9.61 1.93
CA GLY A 225 5.99 9.03 2.54
C GLY A 225 7.22 9.15 1.64
N ILE A 226 8.20 8.26 1.85
CA ILE A 226 9.52 8.34 1.19
C ILE A 226 9.73 7.32 0.06
N GLY A 227 8.69 6.57 -0.33
CA GLY A 227 8.83 5.37 -1.17
C GLY A 227 9.49 5.58 -2.54
N GLY A 228 9.47 6.80 -3.09
CA GLY A 228 10.11 7.17 -4.35
C GLY A 228 11.60 7.52 -4.19
N ASN A 229 12.03 7.81 -2.98
CA ASN A 229 13.38 8.25 -2.64
C ASN A 229 14.19 7.09 -2.04
N HIS A 230 14.90 6.36 -2.89
CA HIS A 230 15.72 5.21 -2.47
C HIS A 230 16.87 5.59 -1.53
N GLU A 231 17.34 6.84 -1.54
CA GLU A 231 18.37 7.30 -0.59
C GLU A 231 17.79 7.46 0.82
N MET A 232 16.59 8.05 0.96
CA MET A 232 15.90 8.11 2.26
C MET A 232 15.44 6.73 2.73
N VAL A 233 15.00 5.83 1.83
CA VAL A 233 14.73 4.42 2.17
C VAL A 233 15.98 3.74 2.75
N ARG A 234 17.16 3.97 2.17
CA ARG A 234 18.43 3.44 2.72
C ARG A 234 18.82 4.09 4.04
N ARG A 235 18.68 5.42 4.16
CA ARG A 235 19.00 6.19 5.36
C ARG A 235 18.24 5.70 6.59
N TYR A 236 16.99 5.31 6.40
CA TYR A 236 16.10 4.84 7.48
C TYR A 236 15.85 3.32 7.45
N TRP A 237 16.68 2.55 6.72
CA TRP A 237 16.49 1.11 6.61
C TRP A 237 16.67 0.43 7.98
N PRO A 238 15.68 -0.33 8.49
CA PRO A 238 15.78 -0.98 9.79
C PRO A 238 16.89 -2.03 9.86
N GLU A 239 17.80 -1.90 10.82
CA GLU A 239 18.88 -2.86 11.10
C GLU A 239 18.35 -4.30 11.31
N ARG A 240 17.19 -4.43 11.98
CA ARG A 240 16.43 -5.68 12.16
C ARG A 240 15.99 -6.38 10.87
N MET A 241 16.13 -5.73 9.71
CA MET A 241 15.88 -6.30 8.37
C MET A 241 17.18 -6.55 7.59
N GLY A 242 18.34 -6.58 8.25
CA GLY A 242 19.64 -6.79 7.60
C GLY A 242 20.05 -5.63 6.69
N PRO A 243 21.07 -5.82 5.83
CA PRO A 243 21.51 -4.78 4.90
C PRO A 243 20.41 -4.49 3.85
N PRO A 244 20.19 -3.22 3.46
CA PRO A 244 19.22 -2.88 2.43
C PRO A 244 19.62 -3.52 1.08
N PRO A 245 18.64 -3.95 0.25
CA PRO A 245 18.91 -4.55 -1.07
C PRO A 245 19.80 -3.68 -1.95
N ALA A 246 20.76 -4.24 -2.68
CA ALA A 246 21.61 -3.44 -3.57
C ALA A 246 20.78 -2.84 -4.72
N SER A 247 19.87 -3.63 -5.29
CA SER A 247 18.81 -3.19 -6.20
C SER A 247 17.44 -3.15 -5.52
N MET A 248 16.67 -2.11 -5.82
CA MET A 248 15.27 -1.97 -5.42
C MET A 248 14.48 -1.37 -6.59
N ILE A 249 13.20 -1.71 -6.69
CA ILE A 249 12.27 -1.16 -7.70
C ILE A 249 11.13 -0.37 -7.01
N THR A 250 10.48 0.54 -7.75
CA THR A 250 9.71 1.65 -7.16
C THR A 250 8.21 1.52 -7.41
N GLY A 251 7.46 1.23 -6.34
CA GLY A 251 6.01 1.05 -6.40
C GLY A 251 5.20 2.34 -6.25
N VAL A 252 5.80 3.53 -6.37
CA VAL A 252 5.16 4.84 -6.13
C VAL A 252 5.66 5.89 -7.13
N PRO A 253 4.86 6.92 -7.46
CA PRO A 253 5.30 8.05 -8.27
C PRO A 253 6.57 8.74 -7.73
N ALA A 254 7.34 9.34 -8.64
CA ALA A 254 8.63 9.95 -8.33
C ALA A 254 8.56 11.07 -7.26
N TYR A 255 7.43 11.79 -7.19
CA TYR A 255 7.19 12.86 -6.22
C TYR A 255 6.86 12.41 -4.79
N VAL A 256 6.81 11.10 -4.52
CA VAL A 256 6.68 10.54 -3.16
C VAL A 256 8.07 10.49 -2.52
N ASP A 257 8.64 11.68 -2.33
CA ASP A 257 10.07 11.91 -2.11
C ASP A 257 10.49 12.03 -0.63
N GLY A 258 9.53 12.23 0.27
CA GLY A 258 9.75 12.39 1.71
C GLY A 258 10.16 13.78 2.19
N ARG A 259 10.31 14.78 1.30
CA ARG A 259 10.95 16.09 1.58
C ARG A 259 10.46 16.77 2.86
N MET A 260 9.15 16.83 3.08
CA MET A 260 8.55 17.52 4.23
C MET A 260 8.85 16.85 5.59
N LEU A 261 9.30 15.60 5.64
CA LEU A 261 9.69 14.98 6.92
C LEU A 261 10.90 15.69 7.52
N ASP A 262 11.96 15.86 6.73
CA ASP A 262 13.19 16.52 7.18
C ASP A 262 12.89 18.03 7.44
N ILE A 263 12.13 18.73 6.58
CA ILE A 263 11.71 20.13 6.81
C ILE A 263 10.92 20.30 8.12
N ALA A 264 9.96 19.42 8.40
CA ALA A 264 9.18 19.47 9.63
C ALA A 264 10.06 19.18 10.86
N ASN A 265 10.94 18.17 10.79
CA ASN A 265 11.88 17.83 11.85
C ASN A 265 12.78 19.02 12.21
N ASP A 266 13.35 19.67 11.20
CA ASP A 266 14.28 20.80 11.37
C ASP A 266 13.54 22.06 11.88
N SER A 267 12.22 22.11 11.68
CA SER A 267 11.29 23.09 12.28
C SER A 267 10.86 22.75 13.72
N GLY A 268 11.41 21.70 14.34
CA GLY A 268 11.09 21.29 15.71
C GLY A 268 9.91 20.33 15.87
N VAL A 269 9.36 19.79 14.76
CA VAL A 269 8.29 18.78 14.79
C VAL A 269 8.88 17.40 15.10
N ARG A 270 8.20 16.63 15.96
CA ARG A 270 8.66 15.31 16.40
C ARG A 270 8.38 14.22 15.36
N LEU A 271 9.44 13.64 14.81
CA LEU A 271 9.38 12.40 14.03
C LEU A 271 9.68 11.19 14.92
N VAL A 272 8.88 10.13 14.79
CA VAL A 272 9.07 8.86 15.54
C VAL A 272 9.01 7.65 14.60
N ASN A 273 9.46 6.48 15.08
CA ASN A 273 9.37 5.20 14.36
C ASN A 273 9.98 5.20 12.95
N ARG A 274 11.03 5.99 12.70
CA ARG A 274 11.64 6.18 11.36
C ARG A 274 12.11 4.86 10.72
N ASP A 275 12.47 3.87 11.54
CA ASP A 275 12.85 2.50 11.16
C ASP A 275 11.67 1.58 10.77
N ARG A 276 10.44 2.09 10.76
CA ARG A 276 9.25 1.31 10.43
C ARG A 276 8.78 1.62 9.00
N MET A 277 8.92 0.61 8.14
CA MET A 277 8.65 0.66 6.69
C MET A 277 7.85 -0.55 6.26
N TRP A 278 7.11 -0.40 5.16
CA TRP A 278 6.38 -1.50 4.53
C TRP A 278 6.74 -1.56 3.05
N HIS A 279 7.48 -2.61 2.70
CA HIS A 279 8.02 -2.89 1.36
C HIS A 279 7.69 -4.32 1.00
N TYR A 280 7.31 -4.54 -0.26
CA TYR A 280 6.81 -5.83 -0.71
C TYR A 280 7.94 -6.69 -1.29
N THR A 281 7.84 -8.00 -1.10
CA THR A 281 8.74 -9.00 -1.66
C THR A 281 8.23 -9.57 -2.98
N GLU A 282 6.98 -9.30 -3.36
CA GLU A 282 6.36 -9.74 -4.63
C GLU A 282 6.41 -8.65 -5.73
N GLY A 283 7.48 -7.87 -5.80
CA GLY A 283 7.66 -6.82 -6.80
C GLY A 283 8.08 -7.35 -8.16
N VAL A 284 7.49 -6.82 -9.24
CA VAL A 284 7.94 -7.00 -10.62
C VAL A 284 8.06 -5.66 -11.35
N ASN A 285 9.02 -5.53 -12.25
CA ASN A 285 9.18 -4.36 -13.11
C ASN A 285 7.94 -4.21 -14.00
N ASN A 286 7.41 -2.99 -14.11
CA ASN A 286 6.30 -2.74 -15.02
C ASN A 286 6.81 -2.79 -16.46
N TRP A 287 6.12 -3.56 -17.31
CA TRP A 287 6.44 -3.65 -18.74
C TRP A 287 6.06 -2.36 -19.49
N ASP A 288 5.12 -1.57 -18.94
CA ASP A 288 4.72 -0.25 -19.42
C ASP A 288 4.93 0.79 -18.29
N PRO A 289 6.18 1.29 -18.11
CA PRO A 289 6.54 2.15 -16.98
C PRO A 289 6.07 3.61 -17.16
N ILE A 290 5.56 4.20 -16.08
CA ILE A 290 5.06 5.59 -16.05
C ILE A 290 6.07 6.51 -15.34
N TRP A 291 6.79 5.98 -14.35
CA TRP A 291 7.84 6.67 -13.61
C TRP A 291 9.16 5.87 -13.59
N PRO A 292 10.30 6.49 -13.23
CA PRO A 292 11.58 5.79 -13.13
C PRO A 292 11.49 4.57 -12.20
N LYS A 293 11.95 3.41 -12.69
CA LYS A 293 11.86 2.12 -12.00
C LYS A 293 10.42 1.73 -11.60
N HIS A 294 9.40 2.14 -12.37
CA HIS A 294 8.01 1.78 -12.13
C HIS A 294 7.87 0.27 -12.01
N ALA A 295 7.35 -0.16 -10.87
CA ALA A 295 7.13 -1.55 -10.55
C ALA A 295 5.77 -1.76 -9.87
N ILE A 296 5.24 -2.95 -10.05
CA ILE A 296 3.93 -3.37 -9.56
C ILE A 296 4.12 -4.51 -8.57
N ARG A 297 3.34 -4.51 -7.49
CA ARG A 297 3.25 -5.67 -6.61
C ARG A 297 2.27 -6.67 -7.21
N ILE A 298 2.71 -7.93 -7.34
CA ILE A 298 1.78 -9.04 -7.44
C ILE A 298 1.11 -9.20 -6.07
N ILE A 299 -0.21 -9.11 -6.03
CA ILE A 299 -0.99 -9.61 -4.90
C ILE A 299 -1.20 -11.11 -5.19
N PRO A 300 -0.52 -12.03 -4.50
CA PRO A 300 -0.60 -13.46 -4.81
C PRO A 300 -1.87 -14.09 -4.22
N GLY A 301 -2.23 -15.27 -4.73
CA GLY A 301 -2.99 -16.25 -3.97
C GLY A 301 -2.03 -17.29 -3.34
N PRO A 302 -2.52 -18.16 -2.46
CA PRO A 302 -1.66 -19.06 -1.68
C PRO A 302 -1.07 -20.23 -2.48
N SER A 303 -1.33 -20.39 -3.79
CA SER A 303 -1.00 -21.62 -4.52
C SER A 303 0.36 -21.65 -5.22
N SER A 304 0.97 -20.51 -5.58
CA SER A 304 2.30 -20.45 -6.20
C SER A 304 3.37 -21.04 -5.28
N MET A 305 4.36 -21.77 -5.80
CA MET A 305 5.50 -22.17 -4.97
C MET A 305 6.54 -21.06 -4.97
N TRP A 306 6.99 -20.65 -3.78
CA TRP A 306 7.95 -19.57 -3.59
C TRP A 306 9.31 -20.15 -3.21
N PHE A 307 10.34 -19.80 -3.98
CA PHE A 307 11.72 -20.21 -3.78
C PHE A 307 12.61 -18.98 -3.56
N ASP A 308 13.68 -19.14 -2.80
CA ASP A 308 14.78 -18.17 -2.73
C ASP A 308 15.63 -18.19 -4.01
N ALA A 309 16.66 -17.33 -4.06
CA ALA A 309 17.59 -17.24 -5.19
C ALA A 309 18.39 -18.54 -5.47
N LEU A 310 18.45 -19.48 -4.51
CA LEU A 310 19.14 -20.77 -4.63
C LEU A 310 18.17 -21.93 -4.93
N GLY A 311 16.91 -21.63 -5.28
CA GLY A 311 15.92 -22.65 -5.63
C GLY A 311 15.40 -23.44 -4.44
N ARG A 312 15.54 -22.93 -3.21
CA ARG A 312 15.01 -23.56 -2.00
C ARG A 312 13.66 -22.95 -1.66
N ARG A 313 12.63 -23.79 -1.46
CA ARG A 313 11.27 -23.35 -1.13
C ARG A 313 11.30 -22.65 0.22
N LEU A 314 10.70 -21.46 0.29
CA LEU A 314 10.64 -20.69 1.54
C LEU A 314 9.87 -21.47 2.64
N PRO A 315 10.37 -21.48 3.88
CA PRO A 315 9.70 -22.15 4.99
C PRO A 315 8.49 -21.35 5.46
N ALA A 316 7.57 -21.99 6.17
CA ALA A 316 6.48 -21.28 6.84
C ALA A 316 7.04 -20.34 7.93
N PRO A 317 6.48 -19.12 8.12
CA PRO A 317 5.26 -18.60 7.49
C PRO A 317 5.48 -17.85 6.16
N TYR A 318 6.68 -17.86 5.57
CA TYR A 318 7.09 -17.05 4.42
C TYR A 318 6.55 -17.60 3.07
N LEU A 319 5.23 -17.77 3.02
CA LEU A 319 4.46 -18.31 1.91
C LEU A 319 3.71 -17.18 1.16
N PRO A 320 3.26 -17.39 -0.10
CA PRO A 320 2.59 -16.33 -0.87
C PRO A 320 1.33 -15.79 -0.16
N GLY A 321 1.30 -14.49 0.14
CA GLY A 321 0.16 -13.86 0.82
C GLY A 321 -0.01 -14.28 2.29
N TYR A 322 1.11 -14.44 3.02
CA TYR A 322 1.15 -14.76 4.44
C TYR A 322 1.82 -13.66 5.30
N ASP A 323 3.14 -13.53 5.27
CA ASP A 323 3.88 -12.58 6.12
C ASP A 323 4.91 -11.82 5.28
N THR A 324 4.50 -10.67 4.72
CA THR A 324 5.32 -9.88 3.78
C THR A 324 6.65 -9.46 4.42
N LEU A 325 6.60 -8.86 5.61
CA LEU A 325 7.78 -8.31 6.28
C LEU A 325 8.63 -9.38 6.97
N GLY A 326 8.04 -10.49 7.43
CA GLY A 326 8.79 -11.67 7.84
C GLY A 326 9.52 -12.33 6.67
N THR A 327 8.89 -12.38 5.49
CA THR A 327 9.54 -12.85 4.26
C THR A 327 10.69 -11.93 3.85
N LEU A 328 10.49 -10.60 3.90
CA LEU A 328 11.56 -9.63 3.66
C LEU A 328 12.74 -9.86 4.61
N ARG A 329 12.47 -9.95 5.92
CA ARG A 329 13.49 -10.24 6.93
C ARG A 329 14.24 -11.53 6.60
N TYR A 330 13.52 -12.64 6.34
CA TYR A 330 14.13 -13.92 6.01
C TYR A 330 15.07 -13.84 4.80
N LEU A 331 14.64 -13.20 3.71
CA LEU A 331 15.45 -13.02 2.51
C LEU A 331 16.69 -12.14 2.75
N ARG A 332 16.63 -11.17 3.68
CA ARG A 332 17.73 -10.24 3.97
C ARG A 332 18.66 -10.65 5.12
N THR A 333 18.25 -11.58 5.99
CA THR A 333 19.06 -12.00 7.16
C THR A 333 19.56 -13.44 7.10
N THR A 334 19.11 -14.26 6.13
CA THR A 334 19.60 -15.64 5.98
C THR A 334 20.97 -15.64 5.29
N PRO A 335 22.07 -16.09 5.92
CA PRO A 335 23.43 -15.74 5.51
C PRO A 335 23.84 -16.09 4.07
N ASP A 336 23.31 -17.19 3.52
CA ASP A 336 23.65 -17.66 2.18
C ASP A 336 22.78 -17.08 1.05
N ILE A 337 21.73 -16.31 1.39
CA ILE A 337 20.87 -15.64 0.42
C ILE A 337 20.74 -14.12 0.61
N ALA A 338 21.21 -13.57 1.73
CA ALA A 338 21.13 -12.14 2.05
C ALA A 338 21.77 -11.20 1.00
N ASN A 339 22.66 -11.73 0.15
CA ASN A 339 23.31 -10.99 -0.93
C ASN A 339 22.51 -10.98 -2.25
N TYR A 340 21.42 -11.74 -2.36
CA TYR A 340 20.55 -11.73 -3.53
C TYR A 340 19.33 -10.86 -3.27
N ASP A 341 19.06 -9.93 -4.19
CA ASP A 341 17.91 -9.01 -4.11
C ASP A 341 16.65 -9.58 -4.79
N HIS A 342 16.66 -10.87 -5.12
CA HIS A 342 15.57 -11.53 -5.85
C HIS A 342 15.13 -12.86 -5.23
N SER A 343 13.90 -13.25 -5.53
CA SER A 343 13.32 -14.57 -5.23
C SER A 343 12.41 -15.01 -6.38
N TRP A 344 11.82 -16.19 -6.31
CA TRP A 344 11.09 -16.80 -7.44
C TRP A 344 9.72 -17.32 -7.06
N TYR A 345 8.68 -16.92 -7.79
CA TYR A 345 7.48 -17.77 -7.89
C TYR A 345 7.64 -18.76 -9.04
N ILE A 346 7.23 -20.00 -8.80
CA ILE A 346 6.90 -20.99 -9.84
C ILE A 346 5.43 -21.36 -9.69
N LEU A 347 4.70 -21.31 -10.81
CA LEU A 347 3.26 -21.51 -10.86
C LEU A 347 2.80 -22.05 -12.22
N THR A 348 1.50 -22.22 -12.37
CA THR A 348 0.85 -22.74 -13.58
C THR A 348 -0.10 -21.69 -14.17
N GLN A 349 -0.48 -21.84 -15.44
CA GLN A 349 -1.54 -21.01 -16.04
C GLN A 349 -2.85 -21.08 -15.25
N LYS A 350 -3.20 -22.23 -14.66
CA LYS A 350 -4.37 -22.36 -13.75
C LYS A 350 -4.25 -21.55 -12.46
N ILE A 351 -3.04 -21.30 -11.96
CA ILE A 351 -2.80 -20.44 -10.80
C ILE A 351 -2.84 -18.98 -11.25
N ILE A 352 -2.00 -18.57 -12.21
CA ILE A 352 -1.83 -17.14 -12.55
C ILE A 352 -3.16 -16.49 -12.90
N LYS A 353 -3.98 -17.19 -13.70
CA LYS A 353 -5.31 -16.78 -14.14
C LYS A 353 -6.22 -16.30 -13.02
N LYS A 354 -6.17 -16.99 -11.89
CA LYS A 354 -7.11 -16.80 -10.79
C LYS A 354 -6.49 -16.11 -9.58
N GLU A 355 -5.17 -16.26 -9.43
CA GLU A 355 -4.46 -15.90 -8.22
C GLU A 355 -3.55 -14.67 -8.34
N PHE A 356 -3.25 -14.19 -9.54
CA PHE A 356 -2.52 -12.93 -9.71
C PHE A 356 -3.51 -11.77 -9.84
N ALA A 357 -3.41 -10.82 -8.92
CA ALA A 357 -3.95 -9.48 -9.10
C ALA A 357 -2.79 -8.49 -9.01
N LEU A 358 -2.85 -7.43 -9.80
CA LEU A 358 -1.80 -6.42 -9.87
C LEU A 358 -2.21 -5.21 -9.04
N SER A 359 -1.28 -4.61 -8.28
CA SER A 359 -1.64 -3.60 -7.26
C SER A 359 -1.98 -2.20 -7.80
N GLY A 360 -1.75 -1.94 -9.09
CA GLY A 360 -2.05 -0.66 -9.75
C GLY A 360 -3.52 -0.56 -10.17
N SER A 361 -4.11 0.63 -10.10
CA SER A 361 -5.47 0.89 -10.60
C SER A 361 -5.55 0.76 -12.12
N GLU A 362 -4.49 1.17 -12.81
CA GLU A 362 -4.31 1.05 -14.25
C GLU A 362 -4.20 -0.41 -14.73
N GLN A 363 -3.73 -1.32 -13.86
CA GLN A 363 -3.66 -2.76 -14.13
C GLN A 363 -5.01 -3.50 -13.93
N ASN A 364 -6.09 -2.80 -13.61
CA ASN A 364 -7.41 -3.38 -13.35
C ASN A 364 -8.54 -2.60 -14.06
N PRO A 365 -8.47 -2.43 -15.40
CA PRO A 365 -9.39 -1.56 -16.15
C PRO A 365 -10.86 -1.96 -16.03
N ASP A 366 -11.15 -3.22 -15.74
CA ASP A 366 -12.50 -3.74 -15.52
C ASP A 366 -13.15 -3.21 -14.23
N ILE A 367 -12.39 -3.18 -13.13
CA ILE A 367 -12.82 -2.63 -11.83
C ILE A 367 -12.72 -1.10 -11.82
N THR A 368 -11.63 -0.56 -12.37
CA THR A 368 -11.34 0.88 -12.44
C THR A 368 -12.36 1.61 -13.33
N GLY A 369 -12.75 1.01 -14.46
CA GLY A 369 -13.85 1.49 -15.30
C GLY A 369 -15.26 1.21 -14.75
N LYS A 370 -15.38 0.75 -13.49
CA LYS A 370 -16.65 0.43 -12.80
C LYS A 370 -17.57 -0.53 -13.57
N SER A 371 -17.01 -1.34 -14.48
CA SER A 371 -17.79 -2.11 -15.45
C SER A 371 -18.07 -3.53 -14.97
N ARG A 372 -19.24 -3.72 -14.34
CA ARG A 372 -19.72 -5.04 -13.87
C ARG A 372 -19.75 -6.08 -14.99
N LYS A 373 -19.99 -5.67 -16.24
CA LYS A 373 -19.92 -6.53 -17.43
C LYS A 373 -18.48 -6.95 -17.74
N ALA A 374 -17.53 -6.02 -17.75
CA ALA A 374 -16.12 -6.32 -17.99
C ALA A 374 -15.57 -7.25 -16.90
N VAL A 375 -15.87 -7.01 -15.62
CA VAL A 375 -15.48 -7.89 -14.51
C VAL A 375 -15.97 -9.32 -14.71
N LEU A 376 -17.23 -9.50 -15.15
CA LEU A 376 -17.77 -10.84 -15.43
C LEU A 376 -17.04 -11.50 -16.61
N GLN A 377 -16.74 -10.73 -17.67
CA GLN A 377 -16.03 -11.23 -18.85
C GLN A 377 -14.57 -11.61 -18.50
N GLU A 378 -13.79 -10.67 -17.98
CA GLU A 378 -12.36 -10.84 -17.67
C GLU A 378 -12.09 -11.88 -16.58
N ARG A 379 -12.85 -11.86 -15.47
CA ARG A 379 -12.49 -12.64 -14.26
C ARG A 379 -13.21 -13.98 -14.13
N PHE A 380 -14.29 -14.21 -14.88
CA PHE A 380 -15.08 -15.45 -14.79
C PHE A 380 -15.29 -16.18 -16.12
N LEU A 381 -15.36 -15.47 -17.25
CA LEU A 381 -15.61 -16.08 -18.56
C LEU A 381 -14.36 -16.24 -19.43
N ASN A 382 -13.31 -15.43 -19.21
CA ASN A 382 -12.05 -15.54 -19.93
C ASN A 382 -11.43 -16.95 -19.71
N LYS A 383 -10.74 -17.47 -20.73
CA LYS A 383 -9.99 -18.73 -20.66
C LYS A 383 -8.61 -18.52 -20.05
N ASP A 384 -8.02 -17.36 -20.25
CA ASP A 384 -6.68 -16.97 -19.77
C ASP A 384 -6.79 -16.06 -18.54
N ALA A 385 -5.68 -15.47 -18.07
CA ALA A 385 -5.72 -14.43 -17.04
C ALA A 385 -6.35 -13.13 -17.57
N THR A 386 -6.51 -12.13 -16.70
CA THR A 386 -6.95 -10.79 -17.16
C THR A 386 -5.94 -10.21 -18.14
N GLY A 387 -6.39 -9.41 -19.10
CA GLY A 387 -5.52 -8.81 -20.13
C GLY A 387 -4.19 -8.23 -19.60
N PRO A 388 -4.19 -7.42 -18.53
CA PRO A 388 -2.95 -6.90 -17.92
C PRO A 388 -2.00 -7.99 -17.38
N VAL A 389 -2.52 -9.06 -16.77
CA VAL A 389 -1.68 -10.16 -16.26
C VAL A 389 -1.06 -10.96 -17.41
N GLU A 390 -1.80 -11.17 -18.50
CA GLU A 390 -1.27 -11.78 -19.71
C GLU A 390 -0.23 -10.89 -20.42
N ALA A 391 -0.40 -9.56 -20.38
CA ALA A 391 0.60 -8.61 -20.87
C ALA A 391 1.90 -8.67 -20.05
N PHE A 392 1.83 -8.70 -18.71
CA PHE A 392 3.00 -8.94 -17.86
C PHE A 392 3.68 -10.28 -18.17
N LYS A 393 2.91 -11.36 -18.37
CA LYS A 393 3.44 -12.68 -18.74
C LYS A 393 4.15 -12.70 -20.11
N SER A 394 3.73 -11.83 -21.03
CA SER A 394 4.20 -11.83 -22.43
C SER A 394 5.29 -10.80 -22.73
N HIS A 395 5.35 -9.71 -21.95
CA HIS A 395 6.23 -8.56 -22.17
C HIS A 395 7.08 -8.17 -20.95
N GLY A 396 6.75 -8.65 -19.75
CA GLY A 396 7.48 -8.33 -18.53
C GLY A 396 8.83 -9.05 -18.47
N ALA A 397 9.90 -8.29 -18.27
CA ALA A 397 11.28 -8.79 -18.18
C ALA A 397 11.52 -9.82 -17.06
N ASP A 398 10.61 -9.87 -16.07
CA ASP A 398 10.68 -10.77 -14.93
C ASP A 398 9.95 -12.11 -15.12
N PHE A 399 9.22 -12.29 -16.22
CA PHE A 399 8.41 -13.49 -16.46
C PHE A 399 9.05 -14.46 -17.44
N VAL A 400 9.04 -15.75 -17.11
CA VAL A 400 9.42 -16.84 -18.02
C VAL A 400 8.32 -17.88 -18.09
N VAL A 401 8.17 -18.47 -19.28
CA VAL A 401 7.14 -19.47 -19.59
C VAL A 401 7.78 -20.65 -20.32
N ALA A 402 7.41 -21.87 -19.94
CA ALA A 402 7.87 -23.12 -20.56
C ALA A 402 6.84 -24.25 -20.40
N ASP A 403 6.92 -25.26 -21.26
CA ASP A 403 6.03 -26.42 -21.19
C ASP A 403 6.52 -27.52 -20.22
N ASN A 404 7.79 -27.44 -19.81
CA ASN A 404 8.46 -28.37 -18.89
C ASN A 404 9.33 -27.62 -17.88
N LEU A 405 9.73 -28.29 -16.80
CA LEU A 405 10.43 -27.66 -15.67
C LEU A 405 11.91 -27.39 -15.98
N GLU A 406 12.55 -28.27 -16.73
CA GLU A 406 13.96 -28.16 -17.11
C GLU A 406 14.19 -26.88 -17.94
N GLU A 407 13.39 -26.67 -18.99
CA GLU A 407 13.38 -25.46 -19.80
C GLU A 407 12.97 -24.21 -18.99
N LEU A 408 12.04 -24.35 -18.04
CA LEU A 408 11.67 -23.24 -17.16
C LEU A 408 12.87 -22.76 -16.34
N VAL A 409 13.59 -23.69 -15.72
CA VAL A 409 14.74 -23.39 -14.85
C VAL A 409 15.94 -22.90 -15.66
N GLU A 410 16.14 -23.39 -16.88
CA GLU A 410 17.10 -22.81 -17.83
C GLU A 410 16.80 -21.33 -18.11
N LYS A 411 15.54 -20.99 -18.40
CA LYS A 411 15.11 -19.60 -18.62
C LYS A 411 15.19 -18.75 -17.35
N MET A 412 14.90 -19.30 -16.17
CA MET A 412 15.07 -18.60 -14.88
C MET A 412 16.54 -18.23 -14.64
N ASN A 413 17.45 -19.19 -14.84
CA ASN A 413 18.90 -18.97 -14.75
C ASN A 413 19.42 -17.96 -15.76
N ALA A 414 18.81 -17.84 -16.94
CA ALA A 414 19.16 -16.83 -17.94
C ALA A 414 18.75 -15.39 -17.56
N LEU A 415 17.93 -15.20 -16.51
CA LEU A 415 17.58 -13.88 -15.96
C LEU A 415 18.47 -13.45 -14.78
N THR A 416 19.48 -14.23 -14.41
CA THR A 416 20.41 -13.93 -13.30
C THR A 416 21.85 -13.93 -13.79
N ASP A 417 22.71 -13.17 -13.12
CA ASP A 417 24.14 -13.07 -13.50
C ASP A 417 24.88 -14.41 -13.35
N GLU A 418 24.39 -15.27 -12.44
CA GLU A 418 24.86 -16.63 -12.22
C GLU A 418 23.70 -17.64 -12.33
N PRO A 419 23.91 -18.84 -12.91
CA PRO A 419 22.89 -19.89 -13.03
C PRO A 419 22.80 -20.71 -11.72
N LEU A 420 22.17 -20.14 -10.70
CA LEU A 420 22.13 -20.69 -9.34
C LEU A 420 21.16 -21.88 -9.14
N LEU A 421 20.21 -22.07 -10.06
CA LEU A 421 19.09 -22.98 -9.88
C LEU A 421 19.34 -24.36 -10.50
N ASP A 422 19.19 -25.42 -9.70
CA ASP A 422 19.17 -26.82 -10.16
C ASP A 422 17.73 -27.30 -10.40
N PRO A 423 17.37 -27.74 -11.63
CA PRO A 423 16.04 -28.27 -11.91
C PRO A 423 15.71 -29.54 -11.11
N ALA A 424 16.68 -30.38 -10.75
CA ALA A 424 16.42 -31.61 -9.99
C ALA A 424 16.00 -31.31 -8.55
N ASN A 425 16.67 -30.36 -7.88
CA ASN A 425 16.30 -29.86 -6.57
C ASN A 425 14.91 -29.21 -6.55
N ILE A 426 14.61 -28.32 -7.51
CA ILE A 426 13.29 -27.68 -7.63
C ILE A 426 12.20 -28.74 -7.88
N ARG A 427 12.45 -29.69 -8.79
CA ARG A 427 11.55 -30.80 -9.10
C ARG A 427 11.16 -31.60 -7.86
N ALA A 428 12.14 -32.03 -7.06
CA ALA A 428 11.89 -32.83 -5.87
C ALA A 428 10.98 -32.12 -4.85
N GLN A 429 11.15 -30.81 -4.68
CA GLN A 429 10.33 -29.99 -3.78
C GLN A 429 8.90 -29.81 -4.30
N ILE A 430 8.72 -29.60 -5.61
CA ILE A 430 7.40 -29.50 -6.25
C ILE A 430 6.65 -30.84 -6.15
N GLU A 431 7.31 -31.95 -6.50
CA GLU A 431 6.71 -33.29 -6.47
C GLU A 431 6.30 -33.70 -5.05
N ALA A 432 7.11 -33.39 -4.03
CA ALA A 432 6.77 -33.60 -2.62
C ALA A 432 5.49 -32.86 -2.21
N ARG A 433 5.33 -31.61 -2.64
CA ARG A 433 4.11 -30.81 -2.42
C ARG A 433 2.92 -31.38 -3.20
N ASP A 434 3.12 -31.78 -4.45
CA ASP A 434 2.07 -32.30 -5.33
C ASP A 434 1.51 -33.67 -4.90
N LEU A 435 2.30 -34.48 -4.19
CA LEU A 435 1.82 -35.67 -3.50
C LEU A 435 0.85 -35.37 -2.34
N GLN A 436 0.98 -34.20 -1.69
CA GLN A 436 0.10 -33.78 -0.59
C GLN A 436 -1.25 -33.21 -1.07
N VAL A 437 -1.35 -32.79 -2.34
CA VAL A 437 -2.52 -32.11 -2.89
C VAL A 437 -3.69 -33.05 -3.16
N VAL A 438 -3.41 -34.30 -3.56
CA VAL A 438 -4.42 -35.25 -4.07
C VAL A 438 -5.33 -35.87 -3.00
N ASN A 439 -4.99 -35.74 -1.72
CA ASN A 439 -5.75 -36.29 -0.60
C ASN A 439 -6.34 -35.15 0.26
N PRO A 440 -7.60 -35.19 0.74
CA PRO A 440 -8.17 -34.18 1.64
C PRO A 440 -7.35 -33.90 2.92
N PHE A 441 -6.57 -34.87 3.39
CA PHE A 441 -5.59 -34.73 4.48
C PHE A 441 -4.19 -34.40 3.92
N CYS A 442 -3.44 -33.54 4.60
CA CYS A 442 -2.04 -33.27 4.29
C CYS A 442 -1.30 -32.67 5.50
N LYS A 443 0.03 -32.73 5.48
CA LYS A 443 0.90 -32.05 6.46
C LYS A 443 1.68 -30.85 5.89
N ASP A 444 1.53 -30.57 4.60
CA ASP A 444 2.14 -29.39 3.97
C ASP A 444 1.33 -28.13 4.33
N VAL A 445 1.97 -27.20 5.03
CA VAL A 445 1.34 -25.98 5.57
C VAL A 445 0.72 -25.12 4.47
N GLN A 446 1.34 -25.05 3.29
CA GLN A 446 0.79 -24.31 2.16
C GLN A 446 -0.47 -24.99 1.61
N VAL A 447 -0.46 -26.32 1.46
CA VAL A 447 -1.64 -27.07 0.99
C VAL A 447 -2.80 -26.98 2.00
N GLN A 448 -2.52 -27.00 3.31
CA GLN A 448 -3.49 -26.70 4.36
C GLN A 448 -4.04 -25.27 4.21
N GLY A 449 -3.15 -24.30 3.95
CA GLY A 449 -3.47 -22.90 3.69
C GLY A 449 -4.42 -22.66 2.51
N ILE A 450 -4.11 -23.24 1.34
CA ILE A 450 -4.96 -23.19 0.14
C ILE A 450 -6.35 -23.78 0.44
N ARG A 451 -6.42 -24.90 1.17
CA ARG A 451 -7.70 -25.50 1.59
C ARG A 451 -8.47 -24.62 2.56
N ASN A 452 -7.80 -23.93 3.47
CA ASN A 452 -8.44 -23.00 4.42
C ASN A 452 -9.00 -21.76 3.71
N ALA A 453 -8.21 -21.11 2.84
CA ALA A 453 -8.66 -19.95 2.06
C ALA A 453 -9.93 -20.29 1.24
N ARG A 454 -9.97 -21.48 0.62
CA ARG A 454 -11.13 -21.98 -0.14
C ARG A 454 -12.36 -22.35 0.70
N ARG A 455 -12.35 -22.15 2.03
CA ARG A 455 -13.57 -22.20 2.84
C ARG A 455 -14.42 -20.94 2.64
N ALA A 456 -13.80 -19.78 2.41
CA ALA A 456 -14.52 -18.56 2.06
C ALA A 456 -15.06 -18.65 0.63
N LEU A 457 -16.34 -18.31 0.45
CA LEU A 457 -17.02 -18.50 -0.84
C LEU A 457 -16.41 -17.63 -1.96
N GLY A 458 -16.06 -16.38 -1.64
CA GLY A 458 -15.39 -15.45 -2.55
C GLY A 458 -14.05 -15.99 -3.04
N ASP A 459 -13.17 -16.43 -2.13
CA ASP A 459 -11.89 -17.05 -2.48
C ASP A 459 -12.07 -18.32 -3.32
N ARG A 460 -12.96 -19.22 -2.89
CA ARG A 460 -13.23 -20.50 -3.57
C ARG A 460 -13.63 -20.30 -5.04
N LEU A 461 -14.52 -19.34 -5.31
CA LEU A 461 -15.08 -19.08 -6.63
C LEU A 461 -14.20 -18.15 -7.47
N GLY A 462 -13.77 -17.01 -6.92
CA GLY A 462 -13.11 -15.93 -7.67
C GLY A 462 -11.59 -15.85 -7.54
N ARG A 463 -10.99 -16.16 -6.38
CA ARG A 463 -9.62 -15.69 -6.07
C ARG A 463 -8.53 -16.74 -5.81
N VAL A 464 -8.92 -17.99 -5.53
CA VAL A 464 -8.01 -19.11 -5.23
C VAL A 464 -8.29 -20.29 -6.17
N ALA A 465 -7.24 -20.79 -6.82
CA ALA A 465 -7.27 -21.95 -7.71
C ALA A 465 -7.79 -23.19 -6.98
N ALA A 466 -8.34 -24.16 -7.73
CA ALA A 466 -8.57 -25.49 -7.15
C ALA A 466 -7.19 -26.15 -6.92
N PRO A 467 -6.94 -26.80 -5.77
CA PRO A 467 -5.68 -27.50 -5.54
C PRO A 467 -5.45 -28.54 -6.65
N HIS A 468 -4.31 -28.42 -7.33
CA HIS A 468 -3.86 -29.32 -8.39
C HIS A 468 -2.35 -29.47 -8.31
N ARG A 469 -1.81 -30.48 -9.01
CA ARG A 469 -0.37 -30.67 -9.16
C ARG A 469 0.21 -29.57 -10.05
N ILE A 470 1.29 -28.92 -9.63
CA ILE A 470 2.01 -27.93 -10.43
C ILE A 470 2.52 -28.58 -11.72
N LEU A 471 3.06 -29.80 -11.64
CA LEU A 471 3.63 -30.52 -12.80
C LEU A 471 2.60 -31.34 -13.61
N ASP A 472 1.29 -31.08 -13.46
CA ASP A 472 0.28 -31.61 -14.39
C ASP A 472 0.27 -30.76 -15.67
N PRO A 473 0.63 -31.30 -16.85
CA PRO A 473 0.62 -30.53 -18.10
C PRO A 473 -0.75 -29.92 -18.41
N LYS A 474 -1.85 -30.51 -17.93
CA LYS A 474 -3.20 -29.95 -18.09
C LYS A 474 -3.46 -28.71 -17.25
N ALA A 475 -2.53 -28.33 -16.37
CA ALA A 475 -2.53 -27.06 -15.64
C ALA A 475 -1.65 -25.99 -16.28
N GLY A 476 -0.77 -26.40 -17.20
CA GLY A 476 0.28 -25.58 -17.80
C GLY A 476 -0.22 -24.53 -18.81
N PRO A 477 0.72 -23.77 -19.44
CA PRO A 477 2.17 -23.88 -19.27
C PRO A 477 2.66 -23.56 -17.85
N LEU A 478 3.89 -23.98 -17.55
CA LEU A 478 4.59 -23.55 -16.35
C LEU A 478 5.07 -22.11 -16.54
N ILE A 479 5.04 -21.35 -15.45
CA ILE A 479 5.41 -19.94 -15.41
C ILE A 479 6.32 -19.76 -14.20
N ALA A 480 7.36 -18.95 -14.34
CA ALA A 480 8.05 -18.37 -13.20
C ALA A 480 8.11 -16.84 -13.30
N ALA A 481 8.16 -16.21 -12.13
CA ALA A 481 8.29 -14.75 -12.00
C ALA A 481 9.46 -14.44 -11.06
N LYS A 482 10.42 -13.64 -11.54
CA LYS A 482 11.51 -13.08 -10.74
C LYS A 482 10.97 -11.94 -9.90
N LEU A 483 11.00 -12.09 -8.59
CA LEU A 483 10.45 -11.14 -7.63
C LEU A 483 11.57 -10.31 -7.02
N HIS A 484 11.35 -9.01 -6.90
CA HIS A 484 12.29 -8.04 -6.34
C HIS A 484 11.70 -7.35 -5.11
N ILE A 485 12.57 -6.69 -4.33
CA ILE A 485 12.12 -5.82 -3.25
C ILE A 485 11.57 -4.50 -3.81
N LEU A 486 10.28 -4.26 -3.54
CA LEU A 486 9.50 -3.11 -4.01
C LEU A 486 9.33 -2.07 -2.90
N THR A 487 9.90 -0.88 -3.09
CA THR A 487 9.65 0.25 -2.18
C THR A 487 8.20 0.70 -2.31
N ARG A 488 7.54 0.98 -1.18
CA ARG A 488 6.12 1.40 -1.20
C ARG A 488 5.71 2.40 -0.12
N LYS A 489 5.99 2.11 1.16
CA LYS A 489 5.44 2.85 2.30
C LYS A 489 6.42 3.08 3.44
N THR A 490 6.28 4.22 4.12
CA THR A 490 6.72 4.41 5.51
C THR A 490 5.55 4.15 6.47
N LEU A 491 5.85 3.56 7.63
CA LEU A 491 4.90 3.36 8.72
C LEU A 491 5.13 4.37 9.85
N GLY A 492 6.38 4.80 10.06
CA GLY A 492 6.73 5.95 10.91
C GLY A 492 6.45 7.31 10.24
N GLY A 493 6.60 8.39 11.01
CA GLY A 493 6.38 9.76 10.52
C GLY A 493 6.26 10.80 11.64
N ILE A 494 5.64 11.94 11.33
CA ILE A 494 5.25 12.98 12.28
C ILE A 494 4.33 12.39 13.36
N GLN A 495 4.69 12.55 14.63
CA GLN A 495 3.84 12.14 15.75
C GLN A 495 2.67 13.13 15.89
N THR A 496 1.47 12.61 16.06
CA THR A 496 0.24 13.41 16.23
C THR A 496 -0.64 12.87 17.34
N ASP A 497 -1.36 13.74 18.03
CA ASP A 497 -2.48 13.31 18.87
C ASP A 497 -3.69 12.86 18.02
N LEU A 498 -4.78 12.44 18.65
CA LEU A 498 -6.00 11.96 17.96
C LEU A 498 -6.75 13.06 17.18
N ASP A 499 -6.50 14.33 17.49
CA ASP A 499 -7.02 15.48 16.74
C ASP A 499 -6.12 15.79 15.51
N SER A 500 -5.09 14.97 15.28
CA SER A 500 -4.07 15.12 14.24
C SER A 500 -3.17 16.36 14.39
N ARG A 501 -3.14 16.98 15.58
CA ARG A 501 -2.18 18.07 15.86
C ARG A 501 -0.78 17.48 15.88
N ALA A 502 0.15 18.11 15.17
CA ALA A 502 1.54 17.69 15.14
C ALA A 502 2.22 18.01 16.48
N LEU A 503 3.00 17.07 17.00
CA LEU A 503 3.68 17.25 18.28
C LEU A 503 5.09 17.83 18.08
N GLY A 504 5.50 18.70 18.99
CA GLY A 504 6.87 19.18 19.12
C GLY A 504 7.78 18.14 19.78
N ILE A 505 9.09 18.38 19.76
CA ILE A 505 10.09 17.51 20.41
C ILE A 505 9.80 17.28 21.90
N ASP A 506 9.15 18.24 22.56
CA ASP A 506 8.66 18.21 23.95
C ASP A 506 7.37 17.38 24.17
N GLY A 507 6.83 16.80 23.10
CA GLY A 507 5.59 16.00 23.11
C GLY A 507 4.30 16.82 23.20
N GLN A 508 4.37 18.16 23.16
CA GLN A 508 3.18 19.02 23.18
C GLN A 508 2.68 19.32 21.75
N PRO A 509 1.37 19.51 21.54
CA PRO A 509 0.85 19.99 20.25
C PRO A 509 1.44 21.34 19.86
N ILE A 510 1.97 21.44 18.64
CA ILE A 510 2.40 22.71 18.03
C ILE A 510 1.14 23.48 17.60
N PRO A 511 0.86 24.68 18.14
CA PRO A 511 -0.34 25.43 17.78
C PRO A 511 -0.36 25.76 16.28
N GLY A 512 -1.51 25.54 15.64
CA GLY A 512 -1.69 25.79 14.21
C GLY A 512 -1.11 24.72 13.28
N LEU A 513 -0.48 23.65 13.78
CA LEU A 513 0.13 22.61 12.93
C LEU A 513 -0.53 21.24 13.09
N TYR A 514 -0.87 20.63 11.96
CA TYR A 514 -1.48 19.30 11.87
C TYR A 514 -0.74 18.44 10.84
N ALA A 515 -0.84 17.12 10.96
CA ALA A 515 -0.33 16.20 9.95
C ALA A 515 -1.27 14.99 9.75
N ALA A 516 -1.43 14.55 8.50
CA ALA A 516 -2.32 13.44 8.17
C ALA A 516 -1.82 12.63 6.96
N GLY A 517 -2.28 11.38 6.85
CA GLY A 517 -1.78 10.44 5.85
C GLY A 517 -0.39 9.90 6.18
N GLU A 518 0.37 9.54 5.16
CA GLU A 518 1.61 8.76 5.32
C GLU A 518 2.75 9.54 5.98
N VAL A 519 2.81 10.86 5.79
CA VAL A 519 3.78 11.75 6.45
C VAL A 519 3.66 11.70 7.97
N ALA A 520 2.47 11.34 8.49
CA ALA A 520 2.19 11.16 9.90
C ALA A 520 2.17 9.68 10.34
N GLY A 521 2.57 8.72 9.50
CA GLY A 521 2.41 7.30 9.81
C GLY A 521 0.95 6.81 9.87
N PHE A 522 -0.01 7.56 9.29
CA PHE A 522 -1.44 7.26 9.11
C PHE A 522 -2.44 7.26 10.31
N GLY A 523 -2.30 7.94 11.45
CA GLY A 523 -1.34 8.96 11.87
C GLY A 523 -0.56 8.55 13.12
N GLY A 524 -0.33 9.50 14.03
CA GLY A 524 0.32 9.25 15.32
C GLY A 524 1.80 8.87 15.23
N GLY A 525 2.42 9.02 14.07
CA GLY A 525 3.78 8.60 13.78
C GLY A 525 3.98 7.08 13.72
N GLY A 526 2.93 6.27 13.60
CA GLY A 526 3.13 4.82 13.69
C GLY A 526 1.92 3.90 13.76
N VAL A 527 0.72 4.27 13.28
CA VAL A 527 -0.54 3.53 13.56
C VAL A 527 -0.51 2.01 13.32
N HIS A 528 0.37 1.56 12.42
CA HIS A 528 0.55 0.16 12.04
C HIS A 528 1.60 -0.60 12.87
N GLY A 529 2.30 0.06 13.79
CA GLY A 529 3.45 -0.51 14.48
C GLY A 529 4.48 -1.06 13.48
N TYR A 530 4.97 -2.27 13.72
CA TYR A 530 5.95 -2.93 12.84
C TYR A 530 5.36 -3.55 11.57
N ASN A 531 4.08 -3.98 11.56
CA ASN A 531 3.46 -4.63 10.40
C ASN A 531 2.04 -4.10 10.19
N ALA A 532 1.76 -3.60 8.99
CA ALA A 532 0.41 -3.20 8.61
C ALA A 532 -0.49 -4.42 8.35
N LEU A 533 -1.80 -4.17 8.29
CA LEU A 533 -2.76 -5.13 7.74
C LEU A 533 -3.20 -4.66 6.35
N GLU A 534 -3.49 -5.58 5.44
CA GLU A 534 -3.91 -5.21 4.10
C GLU A 534 -5.19 -4.36 4.05
N GLY A 535 -5.18 -3.33 3.20
CA GLY A 535 -6.30 -2.39 3.03
C GLY A 535 -6.37 -1.26 4.08
N THR A 536 -5.41 -1.14 4.99
CA THR A 536 -5.43 -0.08 6.01
C THR A 536 -4.98 1.27 5.46
N PHE A 537 -3.98 1.32 4.56
CA PHE A 537 -3.34 2.57 4.12
C PHE A 537 -4.31 3.63 3.55
N LEU A 538 -5.20 3.26 2.62
CA LEU A 538 -6.22 4.19 2.10
C LEU A 538 -7.18 4.64 3.19
N GLY A 539 -7.59 3.71 4.07
CA GLY A 539 -8.45 4.02 5.20
C GLY A 539 -7.79 4.97 6.19
N GLY A 540 -6.50 4.80 6.47
CA GLY A 540 -5.72 5.67 7.35
C GLY A 540 -5.58 7.09 6.79
N CYS A 541 -5.44 7.24 5.48
CA CYS A 541 -5.51 8.55 4.81
C CYS A 541 -6.86 9.23 5.05
N VAL A 542 -7.97 8.51 4.87
CA VAL A 542 -9.32 9.04 5.11
C VAL A 542 -9.52 9.37 6.60
N PHE A 543 -9.09 8.49 7.50
CA PHE A 543 -9.32 8.67 8.94
C PHE A 543 -8.53 9.85 9.51
N SER A 544 -7.22 9.91 9.28
CA SER A 544 -6.38 11.02 9.75
C SER A 544 -6.68 12.33 9.02
N GLY A 545 -6.93 12.30 7.70
CA GLY A 545 -7.34 13.50 6.96
C GLY A 545 -8.66 14.09 7.46
N ARG A 546 -9.62 13.22 7.80
CA ARG A 546 -10.90 13.60 8.40
C ARG A 546 -10.74 14.19 9.80
N ALA A 547 -9.85 13.64 10.62
CA ALA A 547 -9.56 14.19 11.94
C ALA A 547 -8.91 15.57 11.84
N ALA A 548 -7.83 15.70 11.05
CA ALA A 548 -7.12 16.97 10.84
C ALA A 548 -8.04 18.08 10.30
N GLY A 549 -8.83 17.81 9.25
CA GLY A 549 -9.76 18.80 8.69
C GLY A 549 -10.91 19.19 9.63
N ARG A 550 -11.22 18.36 10.63
CA ARG A 550 -12.24 18.66 11.66
C ARG A 550 -11.66 19.48 12.81
N ALA A 551 -10.51 19.07 13.35
CA ALA A 551 -9.84 19.77 14.43
C ALA A 551 -9.39 21.17 13.99
N ALA A 552 -8.72 21.28 12.82
CA ALA A 552 -8.35 22.57 12.27
C ALA A 552 -9.54 23.49 12.00
N ALA A 553 -10.73 22.95 11.66
CA ALA A 553 -11.95 23.74 11.48
C ALA A 553 -12.64 24.16 12.79
N GLN A 554 -12.26 23.55 13.93
CA GLN A 554 -12.81 23.83 15.26
C GLN A 554 -11.93 24.79 16.05
N ASP A 555 -10.61 24.73 15.85
CA ASP A 555 -9.63 25.60 16.52
C ASP A 555 -9.54 27.01 15.87
N ILE A 556 -10.30 27.26 14.79
CA ILE A 556 -10.39 28.53 14.01
C ILE A 556 -11.84 28.90 13.70
#